data_AF-A0AAW5EV22-F1
#
_entry.id   AF-A0AAW5EV22-F1
#
_cell.length_a   1.000
_cell.length_b   1.000
_cell.length_c   1.000
_cell.angle_alpha   90.00
_cell.angle_beta   90.00
_cell.angle_gamma   90.00
#
_symmetry.space_group_name_H-M   'P 1'
#
loop_
_entity.id
_entity.type
_entity.pdbx_description
1 polymer ?
#
loop_
_entity_poly.entity_id
_entity_poly.type
_entity_poly.pdbx_seq_one_letter_code
_entity_poly.pdbx_strand_id
1 'polypeptide(L)'
;MTTVAEAPAREATATLRAYRADWVHFTQWCAAQAVSPIPASAEVVAAYLRSLTEFAPATIRRRLAAIGTMHRFNEMPWDVRDHRVQHAVAEMVEKTATPALPPAVVTPAMLH
;
A
#
# COMPACT_ATOMS: atom_id res chain seq x y z
N MET A 1 9.54 27.50 19.25
CA MET A 1 10.44 26.58 18.52
C MET A 1 9.87 25.18 18.71
N THR A 2 9.20 24.64 17.71
CA THR A 2 8.48 23.36 17.81
C THR A 2 9.47 22.24 17.52
N THR A 3 9.71 21.39 18.52
CA THR A 3 10.55 20.19 18.41
C THR A 3 9.94 19.24 17.38
N VAL A 4 10.62 19.04 16.24
CA VAL A 4 10.34 17.91 15.36
C VAL A 4 10.87 16.68 16.10
N ALA A 5 9.97 15.87 16.64
CA ALA A 5 10.34 14.61 17.27
C ALA A 5 10.99 13.72 16.20
N GLU A 6 12.30 13.52 16.31
CA GLU A 6 13.07 12.62 15.46
C GLU A 6 12.72 11.18 15.84
N ALA A 7 12.22 10.40 14.88
CA ALA A 7 11.85 9.01 15.12
C ALA A 7 13.11 8.20 15.52
N PRO A 8 13.03 7.31 16.53
CA PRO A 8 14.19 6.53 16.98
C PRO A 8 14.79 5.71 15.83
N ALA A 9 16.13 5.66 15.75
CA ALA A 9 16.87 5.10 14.61
C ALA A 9 16.47 3.66 14.20
N ARG A 10 15.93 2.85 15.13
CA ARG A 10 15.41 1.50 14.82
C ARG A 10 14.12 1.54 14.01
N GLU A 11 13.22 2.47 14.29
CA GLU A 11 11.96 2.64 13.54
C GLU A 11 12.22 3.17 12.12
N ALA A 12 13.18 4.08 11.97
CA ALA A 12 13.66 4.53 10.67
C ALA A 12 14.23 3.35 9.84
N THR A 13 15.04 2.48 10.46
CA THR A 13 15.60 1.29 9.81
C THR A 13 14.53 0.27 9.41
N ALA A 14 13.55 0.01 10.27
CA ALA A 14 12.44 -0.90 9.99
C ALA A 14 11.58 -0.39 8.82
N THR A 15 11.34 0.92 8.77
CA THR A 15 10.57 1.58 7.71
C THR A 15 11.30 1.52 6.36
N LEU A 16 12.62 1.76 6.34
CA LEU A 16 13.43 1.63 5.12
C LEU A 16 13.46 0.20 4.58
N ARG A 17 13.56 -0.80 5.47
CA ARG A 17 13.49 -2.22 5.08
C ARG A 17 12.12 -2.58 4.49
N ALA A 18 11.05 -2.09 5.10
CA ALA A 18 9.69 -2.28 4.61
C ALA A 18 9.52 -1.65 3.21
N TYR A 19 9.97 -0.42 3.01
CA TYR A 19 9.92 0.24 1.69
C TYR A 19 10.76 -0.47 0.64
N ARG A 20 11.94 -1.00 1.01
CA ARG A 20 12.74 -1.82 0.09
C ARG A 20 11.98 -3.06 -0.36
N ALA A 21 11.36 -3.80 0.56
CA ALA A 21 10.57 -4.98 0.23
C ALA A 21 9.35 -4.61 -0.65
N ASP A 22 8.68 -3.51 -0.34
CA ASP A 22 7.56 -3.01 -1.13
C ASP A 22 7.96 -2.64 -2.55
N TRP A 23 9.13 -2.00 -2.71
CA TRP A 23 9.68 -1.62 -4.00
C TRP A 23 10.08 -2.84 -4.83
N VAL A 24 10.72 -3.85 -4.23
CA VAL A 24 11.06 -5.11 -4.91
C VAL A 24 9.80 -5.77 -5.47
N HIS A 25 8.75 -5.85 -4.69
CA HIS A 25 7.49 -6.43 -5.15
C HIS A 25 6.86 -5.64 -6.30
N PHE A 26 6.87 -4.31 -6.23
CA PHE A 26 6.36 -3.47 -7.32
C PHE A 26 7.18 -3.66 -8.61
N THR A 27 8.51 -3.63 -8.53
CA THR A 27 9.39 -3.81 -9.68
C THR A 27 9.26 -5.20 -10.32
N GLN A 28 9.05 -6.25 -9.52
CA GLN A 28 8.75 -7.59 -10.02
C GLN A 28 7.42 -7.63 -10.77
N TRP A 29 6.37 -6.99 -10.23
CA TRP A 29 5.10 -6.87 -10.92
C TRP A 29 5.23 -6.08 -12.24
N CYS A 30 5.96 -4.96 -12.23
CA CYS A 30 6.23 -4.18 -13.44
C CYS A 30 6.95 -5.00 -14.53
N ALA A 31 7.96 -5.79 -14.14
CA ALA A 31 8.64 -6.70 -15.04
C ALA A 31 7.67 -7.73 -15.66
N ALA A 32 6.79 -8.32 -14.85
CA ALA A 32 5.78 -9.26 -15.35
C ALA A 32 4.76 -8.63 -16.31
N GLN A 33 4.49 -7.32 -16.17
CA GLN A 33 3.61 -6.55 -17.06
C GLN A 33 4.35 -5.88 -18.23
N ALA A 34 5.67 -6.05 -18.34
CA ALA A 34 6.52 -5.38 -19.33
C ALA A 34 6.40 -3.83 -19.32
N VAL A 35 6.26 -3.23 -18.12
CA VAL A 35 6.19 -1.77 -17.93
C VAL A 35 7.36 -1.27 -17.09
N SER A 36 7.74 0.01 -17.25
CA SER A 36 8.79 0.60 -16.42
C SER A 36 8.26 0.91 -15.01
N PRO A 37 8.99 0.52 -13.94
CA PRO A 37 8.66 0.95 -12.58
C PRO A 37 9.02 2.43 -12.33
N ILE A 38 9.88 3.03 -13.17
CA ILE A 38 10.24 4.44 -13.03
C ILE A 38 10.56 5.13 -14.38
N PRO A 39 9.96 6.31 -14.67
CA PRO A 39 8.74 6.80 -14.04
C PRO A 39 7.57 5.85 -14.35
N ALA A 40 6.82 5.46 -13.32
CA ALA A 40 5.56 4.73 -13.52
C ALA A 40 4.44 5.74 -13.78
N SER A 41 3.60 5.48 -14.79
CA SER A 41 2.39 6.28 -14.97
C SER A 41 1.38 6.02 -13.85
N ALA A 42 0.44 6.93 -13.67
CA ALA A 42 -0.66 6.74 -12.73
C ALA A 42 -1.49 5.49 -13.06
N GLU A 43 -1.67 5.14 -14.35
CA GLU A 43 -2.29 3.89 -14.77
C GLU A 43 -1.53 2.67 -14.27
N VAL A 44 -0.20 2.65 -14.43
CA VAL A 44 0.65 1.53 -14.01
C VAL A 44 0.53 1.32 -12.51
N VAL A 45 0.58 2.39 -11.73
CA VAL A 45 0.42 2.31 -10.27
C VAL A 45 -0.98 1.89 -9.88
N ALA A 46 -2.02 2.42 -10.52
CA ALA A 46 -3.40 2.04 -10.24
C ALA A 46 -3.66 0.55 -10.56
N ALA A 47 -3.11 0.05 -11.67
CA ALA A 47 -3.20 -1.37 -12.04
C ALA A 47 -2.45 -2.26 -11.04
N TYR A 48 -1.28 -1.85 -10.58
CA TYR A 48 -0.55 -2.54 -9.52
C TYR A 48 -1.36 -2.59 -8.23
N LEU A 49 -1.92 -1.47 -7.77
CA LEU A 49 -2.72 -1.45 -6.54
C LEU A 49 -3.92 -2.39 -6.63
N ARG A 50 -4.60 -2.41 -7.78
CA ARG A 50 -5.71 -3.35 -8.04
C ARG A 50 -5.31 -4.82 -8.07
N SER A 51 -4.04 -5.13 -8.32
CA SER A 51 -3.53 -6.50 -8.26
C SER A 51 -3.27 -6.99 -6.83
N LEU A 52 -3.36 -6.12 -5.80
CA LEU A 52 -3.04 -6.45 -4.41
C LEU A 52 -4.24 -7.04 -3.64
N THR A 53 -4.98 -7.96 -4.26
CA THR A 53 -6.26 -8.48 -3.72
C THR A 53 -6.16 -9.22 -2.39
N GLU A 54 -4.98 -9.76 -2.07
CA GLU A 54 -4.75 -10.54 -0.85
C GLU A 54 -4.10 -9.72 0.28
N PHE A 55 -3.83 -8.45 0.05
CA PHE A 55 -3.13 -7.60 1.01
C PHE A 55 -4.09 -6.70 1.79
N ALA A 56 -3.86 -6.58 3.10
CA ALA A 56 -4.62 -5.68 3.95
C ALA A 56 -4.49 -4.19 3.50
N PRO A 57 -5.52 -3.35 3.76
CA PRO A 57 -5.52 -1.91 3.46
C PRO A 57 -4.24 -1.16 3.87
N ALA A 58 -3.71 -1.46 5.05
CA ALA A 58 -2.50 -0.84 5.57
C ALA A 58 -1.27 -1.16 4.70
N THR A 59 -1.18 -2.38 4.18
CA THR A 59 -0.10 -2.81 3.29
C THR A 59 -0.20 -2.13 1.93
N ILE A 60 -1.41 -2.00 1.38
CA ILE A 60 -1.64 -1.30 0.10
C ILE A 60 -1.18 0.16 0.20
N ARG A 61 -1.60 0.87 1.25
CA ARG A 61 -1.18 2.27 1.51
C ARG A 61 0.33 2.40 1.71
N ARG A 62 0.95 1.47 2.45
CA ARG A 62 2.40 1.46 2.68
C ARG A 62 3.18 1.25 1.37
N ARG A 63 2.73 0.32 0.52
CA ARG A 63 3.33 0.08 -0.80
C ARG A 63 3.22 1.32 -1.71
N LEU A 64 2.07 2.01 -1.70
CA LEU A 64 1.91 3.28 -2.41
C LEU A 64 2.91 4.35 -1.92
N ALA A 65 3.08 4.47 -0.60
CA ALA A 65 4.05 5.38 -0.01
C ALA A 65 5.50 5.04 -0.41
N ALA A 66 5.85 3.75 -0.49
CA ALA A 66 7.15 3.31 -0.97
C ALA A 66 7.38 3.72 -2.44
N ILE A 67 6.38 3.52 -3.32
CA ILE A 67 6.46 3.94 -4.74
C ILE A 67 6.69 5.44 -4.85
N GLY A 68 5.90 6.25 -4.14
CA GLY A 68 6.07 7.71 -4.15
C GLY A 68 7.42 8.15 -3.58
N THR A 69 7.95 7.42 -2.59
CA THR A 69 9.29 7.67 -2.04
C THR A 69 10.37 7.40 -3.08
N MET A 70 10.26 6.31 -3.85
CA MET A 70 11.22 5.97 -4.90
C MET A 70 11.16 6.93 -6.09
N HIS A 71 9.98 7.42 -6.47
CA HIS A 71 9.87 8.47 -7.48
C HIS A 71 10.61 9.74 -7.04
N ARG A 72 10.35 10.22 -5.81
CA ARG A 72 11.06 11.39 -5.26
C ARG A 72 12.57 11.18 -5.15
N PHE A 73 13.01 10.00 -4.73
CA PHE A 73 14.44 9.68 -4.61
C PHE A 73 15.17 9.72 -5.95
N ASN A 74 14.50 9.39 -7.05
CA ASN A 74 15.07 9.45 -8.40
C ASN A 74 14.69 10.75 -9.14
N GLU A 75 14.19 11.77 -8.42
CA GLU A 75 13.82 13.07 -8.98
C GLU A 75 12.75 12.97 -10.09
N MET A 76 11.86 11.98 -9.99
CA MET A 76 10.81 11.72 -10.97
C MET A 76 9.47 12.33 -10.53
N PRO A 77 8.63 12.79 -11.49
CA PRO A 77 7.29 13.28 -11.19
C PRO A 77 6.46 12.25 -10.43
N TRP A 78 5.74 12.71 -9.40
CA TRP A 78 4.85 11.88 -8.60
C TRP A 78 3.69 12.72 -8.09
N ASP A 79 2.47 12.31 -8.41
CA ASP A 79 1.26 12.86 -7.81
C ASP A 79 0.43 11.74 -7.20
N VAL A 80 0.45 11.67 -5.86
CA VAL A 80 -0.40 10.71 -5.14
C VAL A 80 -1.89 11.03 -5.32
N ARG A 81 -2.24 12.29 -5.59
CA ARG A 81 -3.64 12.74 -5.72
C ARG A 81 -4.23 12.49 -7.11
N ASP A 82 -3.46 11.92 -8.02
CA ASP A 82 -3.98 11.49 -9.31
C ASP A 82 -5.21 10.59 -9.10
N HIS A 83 -6.31 10.94 -9.75
CA HIS A 83 -7.60 10.28 -9.52
C HIS A 83 -7.51 8.77 -9.79
N ARG A 84 -6.69 8.32 -10.75
CA ARG A 84 -6.52 6.89 -11.06
C ARG A 84 -5.93 6.14 -9.88
N VAL A 85 -4.96 6.75 -9.19
CA VAL A 85 -4.34 6.21 -7.98
C VAL A 85 -5.32 6.24 -6.82
N GLN A 86 -6.01 7.36 -6.59
CA GLN A 86 -6.97 7.50 -5.49
C GLN A 86 -8.14 6.51 -5.60
N HIS A 87 -8.73 6.38 -6.79
CA HIS A 87 -9.80 5.42 -7.05
C HIS A 87 -9.33 3.97 -6.82
N ALA A 88 -8.12 3.61 -7.26
CA ALA A 88 -7.59 2.27 -7.03
C ALA A 88 -7.38 1.96 -5.53
N VAL A 89 -6.91 2.93 -4.75
CA VAL A 89 -6.80 2.75 -3.29
C VAL A 89 -8.17 2.57 -2.67
N ALA A 90 -9.14 3.44 -2.99
CA ALA A 90 -10.49 3.36 -2.44
C ALA A 90 -11.14 2.00 -2.73
N GLU A 91 -11.13 1.57 -4.00
CA GLU A 91 -11.66 0.28 -4.44
C GLU A 91 -11.06 -0.88 -3.65
N MET A 92 -9.73 -0.90 -3.49
CA MET A 92 -9.05 -2.00 -2.83
C MET A 92 -9.24 -2.01 -1.31
N VAL A 93 -9.37 -0.83 -0.69
CA VAL A 93 -9.69 -0.71 0.73
C VAL A 93 -11.12 -1.17 1.01
N GLU A 94 -12.07 -0.82 0.15
CA GLU A 94 -13.46 -1.28 0.25
C GLU A 94 -13.58 -2.80 0.04
N LYS A 95 -12.94 -3.34 -0.99
CA LYS A 95 -12.96 -4.78 -1.31
C LYS A 95 -12.41 -5.64 -0.18
N THR A 96 -11.33 -5.20 0.45
CA THR A 96 -10.69 -5.89 1.58
C THR A 96 -11.42 -5.67 2.92
N ALA A 97 -12.37 -4.74 2.99
CA ALA A 97 -13.22 -4.50 4.14
C ALA A 97 -14.47 -5.39 4.17
N THR A 98 -14.62 -6.34 3.25
CA THR A 98 -15.73 -7.33 3.30
C THR A 98 -15.68 -8.06 4.66
N PRO A 99 -16.69 -7.91 5.53
CA PRO A 99 -16.59 -8.40 6.90
C PRO A 99 -16.58 -9.93 6.94
N ALA A 100 -15.68 -10.50 7.73
CA ALA A 100 -15.94 -11.79 8.34
C ALA A 100 -17.25 -11.65 9.13
N LEU A 101 -18.20 -12.56 8.93
CA LEU A 101 -19.41 -12.65 9.76
C LEU A 101 -18.99 -12.47 11.23
N PRO A 102 -19.70 -11.65 12.03
CA PRO A 102 -19.41 -11.59 13.46
C PRO A 102 -19.44 -13.02 14.02
N PRO A 103 -18.56 -13.39 14.98
CA PRO A 103 -18.64 -14.69 15.61
C PRO A 103 -20.08 -14.83 16.11
N ALA A 104 -20.78 -15.85 15.61
CA ALA A 104 -22.17 -16.10 15.97
C ALA A 104 -22.27 -15.98 17.49
N VAL A 105 -23.07 -15.02 17.96
CA VAL A 105 -23.33 -14.85 19.39
C VAL A 105 -23.95 -16.16 19.84
N VAL A 106 -23.14 -17.02 20.49
CA VAL A 106 -23.65 -18.20 21.16
C VAL A 106 -24.46 -17.67 22.33
N THR A 107 -25.78 -17.71 22.19
CA THR A 107 -26.68 -17.32 23.27
C THR A 107 -26.69 -18.41 24.35
N PRO A 108 -26.95 -18.08 25.62
CA PRO A 108 -27.02 -19.07 26.71
C PRO A 108 -28.00 -20.23 26.47
N ALA A 109 -28.95 -20.08 25.52
CA ALA A 109 -29.89 -21.13 25.10
C ALA A 109 -29.24 -22.27 24.29
N MET A 110 -27.97 -22.14 23.88
CA MET A 110 -27.22 -23.20 23.19
C MET A 110 -26.43 -24.09 24.16
N LEU A 111 -26.53 -23.83 25.47
CA LEU A 111 -26.00 -24.68 26.54
C LEU A 111 -27.17 -25.38 27.23
N HIS A 112 -27.66 -26.46 26.63
CA HIS A 112 -28.50 -27.44 27.30
C HIS A 112 -27.70 -28.73 27.50
#